data_AF-X1ARY6-F1
#
_entry.id   AF-X1ARY6-F1
#
_cell.length_a   1.000
_cell.length_b   1.000
_cell.length_c   1.000
_cell.angle_alpha   90.00
_cell.angle_beta   90.00
_cell.angle_gamma   90.00
#
_symmetry.space_group_name_H-M   'P 1'
#
loop_
_entity.id
_entity.type
_entity.pdbx_description
1 polymer ?
#
loop_
_entity_poly.entity_id
_entity_poly.type
_entity_poly.pdbx_seq_one_letter_code
_entity_poly.pdbx_strand_id
1 'polypeptide(L)' 'MNKILEKIGELGIVPVVKIEKAKDALPLGKALIDGDLPITEITFRTSAAEESIKTLTRDSPNF' A
#
# COMPACT_ATOMS: atom_id res chain seq x y z
N MET A 1 -16.99 -12.40 -10.47
CA MET A 1 -15.99 -11.40 -10.85
C MET A 1 -14.90 -11.40 -9.76
N ASN A 2 -13.67 -10.96 -10.05
CA ASN A 2 -12.56 -11.07 -9.09
C ASN A 2 -12.74 -10.00 -8.00
N LYS A 3 -12.86 -10.43 -6.73
CA LYS A 3 -13.12 -9.55 -5.57
C LYS A 3 -12.11 -8.41 -5.43
N ILE A 4 -10.85 -8.63 -5.82
CA ILE A 4 -9.80 -7.60 -5.78
C ILE A 4 -10.07 -6.53 -6.84
N LEU A 5 -10.43 -6.94 -8.07
CA LEU A 5 -10.73 -5.99 -9.14
C LEU A 5 -11.99 -5.18 -8.86
N GLU A 6 -13.00 -5.78 -8.22
CA GLU A 6 -14.19 -5.07 -7.72
C GLU A 6 -13.79 -3.98 -6.72
N LYS A 7 -12.94 -4.32 -5.74
CA LYS A 7 -12.47 -3.36 -4.73
C LYS A 7 -11.66 -2.20 -5.31
N ILE A 8 -10.79 -2.49 -6.28
CA ILE A 8 -10.05 -1.45 -7.01
C ILE A 8 -11.01 -0.53 -7.75
N GLY A 9 -12.05 -1.08 -8.39
CA GLY A 9 -13.09 -0.32 -9.07
C GLY A 9 -13.90 0.59 -8.13
N GLU A 10 -14.24 0.12 -6.93
CA GLU A 10 -14.94 0.91 -5.90
C GLU A 10 -14.11 2.10 -5.41
N LEU A 11 -12.79 1.92 -5.24
CA LEU A 11 -11.88 2.98 -4.79
C LEU A 11 -11.54 3.99 -5.89
N GLY A 12 -11.62 3.60 -7.16
CA GLY A 12 -11.45 4.47 -8.34
C GLY A 12 -10.02 4.91 -8.64
N ILE A 13 -9.10 4.85 -7.68
CA ILE A 13 -7.69 5.21 -7.85
C ILE A 13 -6.76 4.28 -7.06
N VAL A 14 -5.58 4.00 -7.62
CA VAL A 14 -4.51 3.23 -6.96
C VAL A 14 -3.24 4.09 -6.89
N PRO A 15 -2.76 4.48 -5.70
CA PRO A 15 -1.50 5.20 -5.55
C PRO A 15 -0.32 4.29 -5.90
N VAL A 16 0.48 4.70 -6.89
CA VAL A 16 1.75 4.03 -7.24
C VAL A 16 2.89 4.75 -6.54
N VAL A 17 3.54 4.07 -5.59
CA VAL A 17 4.51 4.68 -4.68
C VAL A 17 5.92 4.13 -4.92
N LYS A 18 6.87 5.05 -5.07
CA LYS A 18 8.30 4.78 -4.93
C LYS A 18 8.71 5.16 -3.50
N ILE A 19 8.96 4.17 -2.66
CA ILE A 19 9.32 4.38 -1.25
C ILE A 19 10.84 4.30 -1.05
N GLU A 20 11.45 5.31 -0.42
CA GLU A 20 12.91 5.36 -0.28
C GLU A 20 13.42 4.63 0.97
N LYS A 21 12.60 4.56 2.04
CA LYS A 21 12.96 3.95 3.32
C LYS A 21 11.84 3.06 3.81
N ALA A 22 12.15 1.81 4.15
CA ALA A 22 11.14 0.84 4.59
C ALA A 22 10.38 1.29 5.86
N LYS A 23 11.03 2.07 6.73
CA LYS A 23 10.40 2.63 7.94
C LYS A 23 9.22 3.57 7.65
N ASP A 24 9.14 4.11 6.43
CA ASP A 24 8.07 5.02 6.04
C ASP A 24 6.80 4.26 5.59
N ALA A 25 6.86 2.92 5.51
CA ALA A 25 5.75 2.08 5.03
C ALA A 25 4.52 2.13 5.95
N LEU A 26 4.70 2.00 7.28
CA LEU A 26 3.57 2.08 8.22
C LEU A 26 2.94 3.48 8.31
N PRO A 27 3.72 4.58 8.39
CA PRO A 27 3.16 5.92 8.25
C PRO A 27 2.38 6.12 6.96
N LEU A 28 2.88 5.60 5.83
CA LEU A 28 2.18 5.65 4.54
C LEU A 28 0.85 4.90 4.58
N GLY A 29 0.86 3.63 5.02
CA GLY A 29 -0.35 2.82 5.12
C GLY A 29 -1.40 3.44 6.02
N LYS A 30 -0.98 4.00 7.16
CA LYS A 30 -1.87 4.75 8.06
C LYS A 30 -2.49 5.97 7.39
N ALA A 31 -1.68 6.79 6.71
CA ALA A 31 -2.18 7.98 6.03
C ALA A 31 -3.19 7.64 4.92
N LEU A 32 -2.97 6.53 4.22
CA LEU A 32 -3.87 6.02 3.19
C LEU A 32 -5.21 5.53 3.77
N ILE A 33 -5.18 4.80 4.90
CA ILE A 33 -6.40 4.41 5.63
C ILE A 33 -7.16 5.64 6.14
N ASP A 34 -6.46 6.57 6.77
CA ASP A 34 -7.05 7.81 7.31
C ASP A 34 -7.66 8.68 6.19
N GLY A 35 -7.23 8.48 4.93
CA GLY A 35 -7.75 9.12 3.73
C GLY A 35 -8.76 8.29 2.92
N ASP A 36 -9.36 7.25 3.52
CA ASP A 36 -10.34 6.35 2.88
C ASP A 36 -9.82 5.63 1.62
N LEU A 37 -8.50 5.43 1.53
CA LEU A 37 -7.84 4.82 0.38
C LEU A 37 -6.92 3.66 0.79
N PRO A 38 -7.46 2.56 1.34
CA PRO A 38 -6.69 1.42 1.85
C PRO A 38 -6.14 0.54 0.71
N ILE A 39 -5.30 1.12 -0.16
CA ILE A 39 -4.62 0.43 -1.25
C ILE A 39 -3.40 1.23 -1.70
N THR A 40 -2.33 0.54 -2.11
CA THR A 40 -1.22 1.14 -2.84
C THR A 40 -0.47 0.08 -3.64
N GLU A 41 0.15 0.50 -4.75
CA GLU A 41 1.13 -0.28 -5.49
C GLU A 41 2.54 0.22 -5.12
N ILE A 42 3.35 -0.64 -4.50
CA ILE A 42 4.75 -0.32 -4.19
C ILE A 42 5.63 -0.79 -5.34
N THR A 43 6.29 0.16 -6.01
CA THR A 43 7.19 -0.15 -7.12
C THR A 43 8.52 -0.70 -6.64
N PHE A 44 9.07 -1.70 -7.32
CA PHE A 44 10.40 -2.27 -7.04
C PHE A 44 11.55 -1.40 -7.59
N ARG A 45 11.40 -0.08 -7.56
CA ARG A 45 12.41 0.88 -8.05
C ARG A 45 13.42 1.28 -6.97
N THR A 46 13.24 0.83 -5.74
CA THR A 46 14.15 1.07 -4.61
C THR A 46 14.39 -0.25 -3.89
N SER A 47 15.51 -0.34 -3.17
CA SER A 47 15.82 -1.48 -2.30
C SER A 47 14.85 -1.62 -1.12
N ALA A 48 14.08 -0.57 -0.80
CA ALA A 48 13.11 -0.57 0.29
C ALA A 48 11.79 -1.28 -0.07
N ALA A 49 11.50 -1.56 -1.34
CA ALA A 49 10.19 -2.04 -1.78
C ALA A 49 9.74 -3.34 -1.09
N GLU A 50 10.61 -4.36 -1.09
CA GLU A 50 10.29 -5.67 -0.51
C GLU A 50 10.00 -5.58 0.99
N GLU A 51 10.88 -4.91 1.74
CA GLU A 51 10.71 -4.77 3.20
C GLU A 51 9.49 -3.90 3.54
N SER A 52 9.16 -2.92 2.72
CA SER A 52 7.96 -2.09 2.89
C SER A 52 6.68 -2.91 2.74
N ILE A 53 6.61 -3.77 1.72
CA ILE A 53 5.47 -4.68 1.50
C ILE A 53 5.36 -5.65 2.68
N LYS A 54 6.47 -6.31 3.07
CA LYS A 54 6.50 -7.22 4.22
C LYS A 54 6.01 -6.56 5.51
N THR A 55 6.50 -5.34 5.78
CA THR A 55 6.13 -4.56 6.96
C THR A 55 4.64 -4.22 6.96
N LEU A 56 4.09 -3.73 5.83
CA LEU A 56 2.66 -3.43 5.72
C LEU A 56 1.79 -4.67 5.91
N THR A 57 2.13 -5.79 5.25
CA THR A 57 1.37 -7.03 5.35
C THR A 57 1.39 -7.63 6.76
N ARG A 58 2.55 -7.56 7.46
CA ARG A 58 2.70 -8.12 8.80
C ARG A 58 2.06 -7.23 9.88
N ASP A 59 2.34 -5.94 9.83
CA ASP A 59 2.08 -5.02 10.94
C ASP A 59 0.82 -4.16 10.71
N SER A 60 0.23 -4.20 9.51
CA SER A 60 -1.04 -3.56 9.17
C SER A 60 -1.96 -4.50 8.38
N PRO A 61 -2.46 -5.60 8.97
CA PRO A 61 -3.22 -6.64 8.25
C PRO A 61 -4.58 -6.19 7.69
N ASN A 62 -5.04 -5.00 8.08
CA ASN A 62 -6.26 -4.37 7.58
C ASN A 62 -5.99 -3.31 6.49
N PHE A 63 -4.73 -3.13 6.10
CA PHE A 63 -4.34 -2.33 4.94
C PHE A 63 -4.53 -3.14 3.65
#